data_AF-A0A3L7U8R4-F1
#
_entry.id   AF-A0A3L7U8R4-F1
#
_cell.length_a   1.000
_cell.length_b   1.000
_cell.length_c   1.000
_cell.angle_alpha   90.00
_cell.angle_beta   90.00
_cell.angle_gamma   90.00
#
_symmetry.space_group_name_H-M   'P 1'
#
loop_
_entity.id
_entity.type
_entity.pdbx_description
1 polymer ?
#
loop_
_entity_poly.entity_id
_entity_poly.type
_entity_poly.pdbx_seq_one_letter_code
_entity_poly.pdbx_strand_id
1 'polypeptide(L)'
;MPAMTMILDNDLECFAKFVQERLNSGLPLESLEEGLAEFRAWQSELVRFRTGLDQSLRQAAAGEAKILDSEAMKARILERLSATVDHT
;
A
#
# COMPACT_ATOMS: atom_id res chain seq x y z
N MET A 1 -26.74 2.41 11.71
CA MET A 1 -25.73 3.15 10.92
C MET A 1 -25.73 2.55 9.53
N PRO A 2 -25.98 3.29 8.44
CA PRO A 2 -25.98 2.67 7.13
C PRO A 2 -24.54 2.33 6.76
N ALA A 3 -24.35 1.13 6.21
CA ALA A 3 -23.09 0.74 5.59
C ALA A 3 -22.74 1.79 4.53
N MET A 4 -21.57 2.41 4.67
CA MET A 4 -21.01 3.28 3.63
C MET A 4 -20.60 2.37 2.48
N THR A 5 -21.59 2.00 1.67
CA THR A 5 -21.34 1.42 0.35
C THR A 5 -20.71 2.54 -0.47
N MET A 6 -19.38 2.68 -0.40
CA MET A 6 -18.63 3.37 -1.43
C MET A 6 -19.11 2.72 -2.73
N ILE A 7 -19.86 3.49 -3.51
CA ILE A 7 -20.15 3.16 -4.89
C ILE A 7 -18.79 2.82 -5.48
N LEU A 8 -18.63 1.56 -5.88
CA LEU A 8 -17.56 1.17 -6.78
C LEU A 8 -17.72 2.12 -7.97
N ASP A 9 -16.91 3.17 -8.05
CA ASP A 9 -16.64 3.83 -9.33
C ASP A 9 -16.49 2.68 -10.33
N ASN A 10 -17.31 2.68 -11.37
CA ASN A 10 -17.34 1.60 -12.36
C ASN A 10 -15.89 1.25 -12.72
N ASP A 11 -15.52 -0.04 -12.79
CA ASP A 11 -14.13 -0.44 -13.07
C ASP A 11 -13.59 0.27 -14.33
N LEU A 12 -14.47 0.58 -15.28
CA LEU A 12 -14.16 1.39 -16.46
C LEU A 12 -13.76 2.84 -16.14
N GLU A 13 -14.43 3.50 -15.20
CA GLU A 13 -14.10 4.86 -14.75
C GLU A 13 -12.78 4.87 -13.97
N CYS A 14 -12.56 3.87 -13.11
CA CYS A 14 -11.28 3.71 -12.41
C CYS A 14 -10.14 3.48 -13.41
N PHE A 15 -10.36 2.63 -14.41
CA PHE A 15 -9.38 2.37 -15.46
C PHE A 15 -9.11 3.63 -16.30
N ALA A 16 -10.15 4.38 -16.67
CA ALA A 16 -9.99 5.63 -17.40
C ALA A 16 -9.18 6.67 -16.61
N LYS A 17 -9.44 6.81 -15.30
CA LYS A 17 -8.64 7.68 -14.41
C LYS A 17 -7.19 7.23 -14.34
N PHE A 18 -6.94 5.92 -14.18
CA PHE A 18 -5.60 5.35 -14.15
C PHE A 18 -4.81 5.66 -15.43
N VAL A 19 -5.42 5.45 -16.61
CA VAL A 19 -4.80 5.77 -17.89
C VAL A 19 -4.52 7.27 -18.00
N GLN A 20 -5.45 8.13 -17.58
CA GLN A 20 -5.27 9.58 -17.61
C GLN A 20 -4.11 10.05 -16.73
N GLU A 21 -3.95 9.50 -15.53
CA GLU A 21 -2.86 9.82 -14.61
C GLU A 21 -1.50 9.41 -15.17
N ARG A 22 -1.43 8.22 -15.79
CA ARG A 22 -0.23 7.73 -16.49
C ARG A 22 0.21 8.66 -17.62
N LEU A 23 -0.74 9.08 -18.47
CA LEU A 23 -0.49 10.02 -19.55
C LEU A 23 -0.01 11.38 -19.03
N ASN A 24 -0.64 11.91 -17.97
CA ASN A 24 -0.25 13.18 -17.37
C ASN A 24 1.15 13.12 -16.72
N SER A 25 1.58 11.93 -16.29
CA SER A 25 2.90 11.69 -15.69
C SER A 25 4.00 11.47 -16.72
N GLY A 26 3.68 11.53 -18.02
CA GLY A 26 4.64 11.27 -19.10
C GLY A 26 5.06 9.81 -19.22
N LEU A 27 4.26 8.89 -18.67
CA LEU A 27 4.49 7.44 -18.72
C LEU A 27 3.32 6.78 -19.47
N PRO A 28 3.23 6.97 -20.81
CA PRO A 28 2.18 6.36 -21.60
C PRO A 28 2.33 4.84 -21.60
N LEU A 29 1.20 4.14 -21.66
CA LEU A 29 1.13 2.68 -21.80
C LEU A 29 1.52 2.29 -23.23
N GLU A 30 2.25 1.19 -23.40
CA GLU A 30 2.63 0.68 -24.73
C GLU A 30 1.45 -0.04 -25.40
N SER A 31 0.56 -0.63 -24.61
CA SER A 31 -0.66 -1.29 -25.11
C SER A 31 -1.82 -1.28 -24.10
N LEU A 32 -3.03 -1.59 -24.60
CA LEU A 32 -4.22 -1.76 -23.75
C LEU A 32 -4.09 -2.97 -22.82
N GLU A 33 -3.49 -4.06 -23.29
CA GLU A 33 -3.29 -5.29 -22.49
C GLU A 33 -2.33 -5.05 -21.32
N GLU A 34 -1.22 -4.35 -21.58
CA GLU A 34 -0.30 -3.90 -20.54
C GLU A 34 -1.01 -2.98 -19.53
N GLY A 35 -1.75 -1.99 -20.01
CA GLY A 35 -2.54 -1.10 -19.16
C GLY A 35 -3.49 -1.85 -18.23
N LEU A 36 -4.19 -2.85 -18.74
CA LEU A 36 -5.10 -3.67 -17.95
C LEU A 36 -4.35 -4.53 -16.91
N ALA A 37 -3.21 -5.09 -17.27
CA ALA A 37 -2.39 -5.88 -16.35
C ALA A 37 -1.85 -5.02 -15.20
N GLU A 38 -1.32 -3.85 -15.52
CA GLU A 38 -0.81 -2.89 -14.53
C GLU A 38 -1.92 -2.32 -13.65
N PHE A 39 -3.08 -1.98 -14.23
CA PHE A 39 -4.22 -1.50 -13.47
C PHE A 39 -4.70 -2.54 -12.45
N ARG A 40 -4.77 -3.82 -12.84
CA ARG A 40 -5.14 -4.91 -11.92
C ARG A 40 -4.10 -5.10 -10.81
N ALA A 41 -2.81 -4.97 -11.14
CA ALA A 41 -1.75 -5.01 -10.13
C ALA A 41 -1.88 -3.85 -9.13
N TRP A 42 -2.14 -2.64 -9.65
CA TRP A 42 -2.39 -1.46 -8.84
C TRP A 42 -3.62 -1.62 -7.93
N GLN A 43 -4.74 -2.13 -8.45
CA GLN A 43 -5.94 -2.42 -7.65
C GLN A 43 -5.63 -3.43 -6.53
N SER A 44 -4.83 -4.46 -6.83
CA SER A 44 -4.44 -5.47 -5.85
C SER A 44 -3.59 -4.88 -4.71
N GLU A 45 -2.64 -4.01 -5.04
CA GLU A 45 -1.83 -3.30 -4.04
C GLU A 45 -2.67 -2.31 -3.22
N LEU A 46 -3.66 -1.63 -3.81
CA LEU A 46 -4.60 -0.79 -3.06
C LEU A 46 -5.40 -1.59 -2.04
N VAL A 47 -5.92 -2.76 -2.43
CA VAL A 47 -6.67 -3.64 -1.51
C VAL A 47 -5.77 -4.12 -0.39
N ARG A 48 -4.54 -4.54 -0.71
CA ARG A 48 -3.54 -4.95 0.28
C ARG A 48 -3.22 -3.82 1.26
N PHE A 49 -2.95 -2.62 0.75
CA PHE A 49 -2.64 -1.44 1.56
C PHE A 49 -3.81 -1.06 2.47
N ARG A 50 -5.03 -1.00 1.93
CA ARG A 50 -6.24 -0.73 2.70
C ARG A 50 -6.44 -1.76 3.82
N THR A 51 -6.23 -3.04 3.52
CA THR A 51 -6.34 -4.10 4.52
C THR A 51 -5.31 -3.92 5.65
N GLY A 52 -4.07 -3.57 5.30
CA GLY A 52 -3.02 -3.28 6.28
C GLY A 52 -3.31 -2.04 7.14
N LEU A 53 -3.86 -0.98 6.55
CA LEU A 53 -4.32 0.19 7.29
C LEU A 53 -5.46 -0.15 8.25
N ASP A 54 -6.49 -0.86 7.78
CA ASP A 54 -7.61 -1.26 8.61
C ASP A 54 -7.16 -2.12 9.80
N GLN A 55 -6.22 -3.04 9.58
CA GLN A 55 -5.60 -3.82 10.65
C GLN A 55 -4.86 -2.94 11.66
N SER A 56 -4.04 -2.01 11.18
CA SER A 56 -3.26 -1.11 12.04
C SER A 56 -4.17 -0.20 12.87
N LEU A 57 -5.25 0.32 12.28
CA LEU A 57 -6.25 1.13 12.96
C LEU A 57 -6.99 0.32 14.04
N ARG A 58 -7.32 -0.95 13.76
CA ARG A 58 -7.94 -1.85 14.77
C ARG A 58 -7.01 -2.10 15.95
N GLN A 59 -5.73 -2.37 15.70
CA GLN A 59 -4.73 -2.56 16.76
C GLN A 59 -4.54 -1.30 17.60
N ALA A 60 -4.50 -0.13 16.96
CA ALA A 60 -4.44 1.14 17.67
C ALA A 60 -5.69 1.39 18.53
N ALA A 61 -6.89 1.14 17.99
CA ALA A 61 -8.15 1.27 18.71
C ALA A 61 -8.28 0.29 19.89
N ALA A 62 -7.70 -0.91 19.77
CA ALA A 62 -7.66 -1.91 20.84
C ALA A 62 -6.65 -1.57 21.96
N GLY A 63 -5.88 -0.47 21.83
CA GLY A 63 -4.80 -0.13 22.76
C GLY A 63 -3.58 -1.05 22.64
N GLU A 64 -3.50 -1.87 21.58
CA GLU A 64 -2.39 -2.78 21.29
C GLU A 64 -1.24 -2.08 20.56
N ALA A 65 -1.41 -0.81 20.19
CA ALA A 65 -0.32 0.02 19.67
C ALA A 65 0.74 0.23 20.75
N LYS A 66 1.81 -0.56 20.68
CA LYS A 66 2.98 -0.38 21.55
C LYS A 66 3.55 1.03 21.35
N ILE A 67 3.86 1.69 22.46
CA ILE A 67 4.58 2.97 22.44
C ILE A 67 5.89 2.77 21.69
N LEU A 68 6.10 3.59 20.67
CA LEU A 68 7.32 3.55 19.87
C LEU A 68 8.45 4.24 20.64
N ASP A 69 9.36 3.44 21.20
CA ASP A 69 10.67 3.93 21.64
C ASP A 69 11.63 3.90 20.45
N SER A 70 11.86 5.09 19.87
CA SER A 70 12.71 5.23 18.68
C SER A 70 14.18 4.89 18.96
N GLU A 71 14.68 5.14 20.17
CA GLU A 71 16.09 4.88 20.51
C GLU A 71 16.31 3.38 20.74
N ALA A 72 15.39 2.71 21.44
CA ALA A 72 15.43 1.25 21.56
C ALA A 72 15.26 0.56 20.20
N MET A 73 14.43 1.10 19.30
CA MET A 73 14.28 0.58 17.94
C MET A 73 15.56 0.73 17.11
N LYS A 74 16.21 1.91 17.17
CA LYS A 74 17.51 2.13 16.50
C LYS A 74 18.57 1.17 17.01
N ALA A 75 18.68 0.99 18.33
CA ALA A 75 19.63 0.07 18.92
C ALA A 75 19.42 -1.39 18.43
N ARG A 76 18.17 -1.87 18.40
CA ARG A 76 17.83 -3.21 17.88
C ARG A 76 18.09 -3.37 16.39
N ILE A 77 17.88 -2.32 15.59
CA ILE A 77 18.19 -2.34 14.15
C ILE A 77 19.71 -2.40 13.95
N LEU A 78 20.47 -1.58 14.67
CA LEU A 78 21.93 -1.58 14.61
C LEU A 78 22.52 -2.93 15.03
N GLU A 79 22.01 -3.54 16.10
CA GLU A 79 22.39 -4.88 16.56
C GLU A 79 22.12 -5.97 15.51
N ARG A 80 20.97 -5.92 14.83
CA ARG A 80 20.66 -6.87 13.74
C ARG A 80 21.54 -6.65 12.52
N LEU A 81 21.83 -5.40 12.18
CA LEU A 81 22.70 -5.07 11.06
C LEU A 81 24.14 -5.52 11.32
N SER A 82 24.68 -5.32 12.52
CA SER A 82 26.01 -5.81 12.88
C SER A 82 26.09 -7.34 12.88
N ALA A 83 25.06 -8.02 13.38
CA ALA A 83 25.00 -9.50 13.35
C ALA A 83 24.90 -10.08 11.92
N THR A 84 24.50 -9.27 10.93
CA THR A 84 24.45 -9.70 9.51
C THR A 84 25.81 -9.53 8.83
N VAL A 85 26.65 -8.59 9.31
CA VAL A 85 27.98 -8.31 8.77
C VAL A 85 29.02 -9.34 9.24
N ASP A 86 28.86 -9.92 10.43
CA ASP A 86 29.79 -10.92 10.99
C ASP A 86 29.63 -12.35 10.41
N HIS A 87 28.65 -12.59 9.54
CA HIS A 87 28.37 -13.90 8.91
C HIS A 87 28.56 -13.92 7.38
N THR A 88 29.25 -12.94 6.82
CA THR A 88 29.71 -12.88 5.42
C THR A 88 31.23 -12.83 5.36
#